data_AF-A0AAU5Y9X9-F1
#
_entry.id   AF-A0AAU5Y9X9-F1
#
_cell.length_a   1.000
_cell.length_b   1.000
_cell.length_c   1.000
_cell.angle_alpha   90.00
_cell.angle_beta   90.00
_cell.angle_gamma   90.00
#
_symmetry.space_group_name_H-M   'P 1'
#
loop_
_entity.id
_entity.type
_entity.pdbx_description
1 polymer ?
#
loop_
_entity_poly.entity_id
_entity_poly.type
_entity_poly.pdbx_seq_one_letter_code
_entity_poly.pdbx_strand_id
1 'polypeptide(L)'
;MSRELSSPTILKGGRSTRSVTYVAQSKPAGFQLGSQFRKQAKETFVFAKQSGRIPYFHFDGPPAAQVLAKLAEYGQRYGVEPVIDIGPLG
;
A
#
# COMPACT_ATOMS: atom_id res chain seq x y z
N MET A 1 4.71 10.53 -9.94
CA MET A 1 5.64 9.52 -10.48
C MET A 1 5.61 8.34 -9.52
N SER A 2 4.90 7.27 -9.86
CA SER A 2 4.84 6.04 -9.05
C SER A 2 6.02 5.16 -9.43
N ARG A 3 6.92 4.88 -8.50
CA ARG A 3 8.01 3.91 -8.70
C ARG A 3 7.46 2.51 -8.46
N GLU A 4 7.71 1.60 -9.39
CA GLU A 4 7.42 0.18 -9.28
C GLU A 4 8.50 -0.46 -8.40
N LEU A 5 8.12 -0.85 -7.18
CA LEU A 5 8.97 -1.61 -6.27
C LEU A 5 8.80 -3.09 -6.59
N SER A 6 9.74 -3.68 -7.34
CA SER A 6 9.92 -5.13 -7.45
C SER A 6 10.92 -5.57 -6.38
N SER A 7 10.46 -6.30 -5.37
CA SER A 7 11.34 -6.94 -4.38
C SER A 7 11.74 -8.35 -4.83
N PRO A 8 12.98 -8.82 -4.57
CA PRO A 8 13.54 -10.02 -5.17
C PRO A 8 13.03 -11.34 -4.58
N THR A 9 13.06 -12.35 -5.45
CA THR A 9 12.55 -13.72 -5.39
C THR A 9 13.09 -14.59 -4.24
N ILE A 10 12.20 -15.36 -3.59
CA ILE A 10 12.56 -16.59 -2.87
C ILE A 10 11.95 -17.79 -3.62
N LEU A 11 12.82 -18.69 -4.10
CA LEU A 11 12.47 -19.94 -4.77
C LEU A 11 12.26 -21.06 -3.75
N LYS A 12 11.11 -21.76 -3.81
CA LYS A 12 11.04 -23.22 -3.61
C LYS A 12 9.71 -23.76 -4.16
N GLY A 13 9.82 -24.63 -5.16
CA GLY A 13 8.79 -25.60 -5.54
C GLY A 13 7.65 -25.08 -6.43
N GLY A 14 7.77 -25.35 -7.74
CA GLY A 14 6.67 -25.64 -8.65
C GLY A 14 5.36 -24.88 -8.45
N ARG A 15 5.37 -23.56 -8.61
CA ARG A 15 4.18 -22.73 -8.87
C ARG A 15 4.67 -21.55 -9.70
N SER A 16 3.96 -21.24 -10.78
CA SER A 16 4.19 -20.05 -11.60
C SER A 16 4.46 -18.86 -10.67
N THR A 17 5.68 -18.31 -10.68
CA THR A 17 6.10 -17.21 -9.81
C THR A 17 5.37 -15.96 -10.28
N ARG A 18 4.10 -15.82 -9.89
CA ARG A 18 3.33 -14.62 -10.17
C ARG A 18 4.00 -13.51 -9.35
N SER A 19 4.74 -12.64 -10.02
CA SER A 19 5.32 -11.44 -9.41
C SER A 19 4.17 -10.67 -8.73
N VAL A 20 4.24 -10.50 -7.41
CA VAL A 20 3.29 -9.67 -6.70
C VAL A 20 3.65 -8.23 -7.02
N THR A 21 2.82 -7.56 -7.82
CA THR A 21 3.04 -6.14 -8.13
C THR A 21 2.25 -5.29 -7.14
N TYR A 22 2.93 -4.31 -6.54
CA TYR A 22 2.33 -3.36 -5.60
C TYR A 22 1.89 -2.08 -6.30
N VAL A 23 0.93 -1.40 -5.69
CA VAL A 23 0.59 0.00 -5.97
C VAL A 23 1.03 0.79 -4.74
N ALA A 24 2.24 1.33 -4.81
CA ALA A 24 2.95 1.84 -3.64
C ALA A 24 2.81 3.35 -3.44
N GLN A 25 2.73 3.76 -2.18
CA GLN A 25 2.91 5.13 -1.72
C GLN A 25 3.83 5.15 -0.51
N SER A 26 4.72 6.13 -0.43
CA SER A 26 5.54 6.42 0.75
C SER A 26 5.15 7.77 1.34
N LYS A 27 5.18 7.87 2.67
CA LYS A 27 4.77 9.06 3.44
C LYS A 27 5.72 9.25 4.64
N PRO A 28 5.90 10.49 5.14
CA PRO A 28 6.74 10.74 6.30
C PRO A 28 6.12 10.19 7.60
N ALA A 29 6.93 10.13 8.66
CA ALA A 29 6.46 9.90 10.02
C ALA A 29 5.46 10.98 10.47
N GLY A 30 4.53 10.63 11.36
CA GLY A 30 3.53 11.59 11.87
C GLY A 30 2.52 12.07 10.81
N PHE A 31 2.41 11.37 9.68
CA PHE A 31 1.52 11.75 8.59
C PHE A 31 0.05 11.88 9.05
N GLN A 32 -0.61 12.95 8.63
CA GLN A 32 -1.98 13.28 9.03
C GLN A 32 -3.01 13.01 7.93
N LEU A 33 -4.25 12.76 8.34
CA LEU A 33 -5.34 12.47 7.42
C LEU A 33 -5.90 13.76 6.80
N GLY A 34 -5.53 14.04 5.55
CA GLY A 34 -6.06 15.14 4.76
C GLY A 34 -7.00 14.69 3.62
N SER A 35 -7.75 15.63 3.04
CA SER A 35 -8.59 15.40 1.85
C SER A 35 -7.77 14.85 0.67
N GLN A 36 -6.56 15.37 0.47
CA GLN A 36 -5.64 14.93 -0.56
C GLN A 36 -5.24 13.46 -0.37
N PHE A 37 -4.94 13.05 0.87
CA PHE A 37 -4.61 11.65 1.16
C PHE A 37 -5.80 10.72 0.90
N ARG A 38 -7.01 11.11 1.31
CA ARG A 38 -8.22 10.32 1.05
C ARG A 38 -8.40 10.05 -0.45
N LYS A 39 -8.16 11.06 -1.29
CA LYS A 39 -8.21 10.93 -2.75
C LYS A 39 -7.13 9.96 -3.26
N GLN A 40 -5.88 10.16 -2.89
CA GLN A 40 -4.76 9.30 -3.31
C GLN A 40 -4.92 7.85 -2.87
N ALA A 41 -5.31 7.63 -1.60
CA ALA A 41 -5.55 6.29 -1.07
C ALA A 41 -6.70 5.63 -1.82
N LYS A 42 -7.84 6.32 -2.02
CA LYS A 42 -8.96 5.82 -2.82
C LYS A 42 -8.52 5.37 -4.22
N GLU A 43 -7.78 6.20 -4.94
CA GLU A 43 -7.28 5.89 -6.29
C GLU A 43 -6.38 4.65 -6.28
N THR A 44 -5.56 4.48 -5.24
CA THR A 44 -4.70 3.31 -5.06
C THR A 44 -5.52 2.03 -4.89
N PHE A 45 -6.54 2.05 -4.03
CA PHE A 45 -7.41 0.88 -3.84
C PHE A 45 -8.20 0.53 -5.10
N VAL A 46 -8.74 1.54 -5.80
CA VAL A 46 -9.46 1.33 -7.06
C VAL A 46 -8.55 0.69 -8.10
N PHE A 47 -7.35 1.23 -8.30
CA PHE A 47 -6.39 0.70 -9.27
C PHE A 47 -5.89 -0.69 -8.88
N ALA A 48 -5.59 -0.92 -7.60
CA ALA A 48 -5.16 -2.21 -7.08
C ALA A 48 -6.21 -3.30 -7.35
N LYS A 49 -7.48 -3.00 -7.05
CA LYS A 49 -8.61 -3.88 -7.36
C LYS A 49 -8.72 -4.18 -8.86
N GLN A 50 -8.65 -3.17 -9.71
CA GLN A 50 -8.79 -3.32 -11.17
C GLN A 50 -7.64 -4.11 -11.80
N SER A 51 -6.43 -3.95 -11.27
CA SER A 51 -5.21 -4.57 -11.81
C SER A 51 -4.84 -5.90 -11.15
N GLY A 52 -5.59 -6.35 -10.14
CA GLY A 52 -5.24 -7.54 -9.35
C GLY A 52 -3.94 -7.37 -8.55
N ARG A 53 -3.61 -6.13 -8.17
CA ARG A 53 -2.41 -5.74 -7.42
C ARG A 53 -2.72 -5.49 -5.95
N ILE A 54 -1.68 -5.36 -5.13
CA ILE A 54 -1.81 -5.09 -3.69
C ILE A 54 -1.51 -3.61 -3.40
N PRO A 55 -2.40 -2.87 -2.71
CA PRO A 55 -2.09 -1.54 -2.21
C PRO A 55 -0.96 -1.62 -1.18
N TYR A 56 0.05 -0.78 -1.31
CA TYR A 56 1.17 -0.71 -0.38
C TYR A 56 1.36 0.71 0.13
N PHE A 57 1.34 0.88 1.43
CA PHE A 57 1.54 2.16 2.09
C PHE A 57 2.71 2.05 3.06
N HIS A 58 3.80 2.74 2.73
CA HIS A 58 4.95 2.88 3.60
C HIS A 58 4.91 4.23 4.32
N PHE A 59 5.30 4.20 5.60
CA PHE A 59 5.49 5.37 6.44
C PHE A 59 6.88 5.34 7.09
N ASP A 60 7.64 6.44 7.00
CA ASP A 60 8.98 6.56 7.64
C ASP A 60 8.95 6.45 9.18
N GLY A 61 7.76 6.43 9.77
CA GLY A 61 7.47 6.23 11.18
C GLY A 61 5.95 6.25 11.39
N PRO A 62 5.44 6.01 12.61
CA PRO A 62 4.01 5.86 12.84
C PRO A 62 3.18 7.06 12.31
N PRO A 63 2.17 6.84 11.46
CA PRO A 63 1.23 7.89 11.08
C PRO A 63 0.19 8.12 12.18
N ALA A 64 -0.64 9.15 12.03
CA ALA A 64 -1.78 9.35 12.91
C ALA A 64 -2.76 8.17 12.81
N ALA A 65 -3.35 7.73 13.94
CA ALA A 65 -4.25 6.58 14.00
C ALA A 65 -5.43 6.65 13.00
N GLN A 66 -5.94 7.85 12.74
CA GLN A 66 -6.98 8.11 11.75
C GLN A 66 -6.59 7.73 10.31
N VAL A 67 -5.29 7.75 9.97
CA VAL A 67 -4.77 7.29 8.68
C VAL A 67 -4.92 5.78 8.57
N LEU A 68 -4.49 5.03 9.59
CA LEU A 68 -4.62 3.56 9.63
C LEU A 68 -6.09 3.14 9.58
N ALA A 69 -6.95 3.79 10.37
CA ALA A 69 -8.40 3.53 10.35
C ALA A 69 -8.99 3.76 8.95
N LYS A 70 -8.55 4.80 8.23
CA LYS A 70 -9.03 5.08 6.88
C LYS A 70 -8.55 4.04 5.87
N LEU A 71 -7.30 3.57 5.99
CA LEU A 71 -6.77 2.51 5.13
C LEU A 71 -7.50 1.18 5.37
N ALA A 72 -7.82 0.83 6.62
CA ALA A 72 -8.62 -0.34 6.95
C ALA A 72 -10.04 -0.24 6.38
N GLU A 73 -10.71 0.92 6.53
CA GLU A 73 -12.02 1.17 5.92
C GLU A 73 -12.01 0.96 4.40
N TYR A 74 -10.97 1.46 3.72
CA TYR A 74 -10.85 1.26 2.27
C TYR A 74 -10.54 -0.19 1.90
N GLY A 75 -9.76 -0.91 2.71
CA GLY A 75 -9.55 -2.35 2.52
C GLY A 75 -10.86 -3.12 2.49
N GLN A 76 -11.71 -2.88 3.50
CA GLN A 76 -13.05 -3.46 3.57
C GLN A 76 -13.95 -3.00 2.43
N ARG A 77 -13.98 -1.70 2.13
CA ARG A 77 -14.84 -1.12 1.08
C ARG A 77 -14.54 -1.68 -0.30
N TYR A 78 -13.26 -1.88 -0.63
CA TYR A 78 -12.84 -2.31 -1.96
C TYR A 78 -12.64 -3.83 -2.06
N GLY A 79 -12.57 -4.53 -0.93
CA GLY A 79 -12.33 -5.97 -0.85
C GLY A 79 -10.87 -6.33 -1.15
N VAL A 80 -9.93 -5.45 -0.78
CA VAL A 80 -8.49 -5.64 -1.02
C VAL A 80 -7.72 -5.16 0.20
N GLU A 81 -7.05 -6.07 0.91
CA GLU A 81 -6.28 -5.71 2.10
C GLU A 81 -4.97 -5.00 1.72
N PRO A 82 -4.68 -3.82 2.30
CA PRO A 82 -3.43 -3.12 2.06
C PRO A 82 -2.29 -3.74 2.86
N VAL A 83 -1.07 -3.67 2.33
CA VAL A 83 0.15 -3.80 3.13
C VAL A 83 0.50 -2.43 3.69
N ILE A 84 0.71 -2.37 5.01
CA ILE A 84 1.12 -1.17 5.72
C ILE A 84 2.49 -1.45 6.33
N ASP A 85 3.49 -0.69 5.90
CA ASP A 85 4.87 -0.77 6.36
C ASP A 85 5.22 0.51 7.14
N ILE A 86 5.82 0.36 8.31
CA ILE A 86 6.11 1.47 9.22
C ILE A 86 7.55 1.32 9.71
N GLY A 87 8.40 2.23 9.26
CA GLY A 87 9.81 2.28 9.62
C GLY A 87 10.60 3.15 8.65
N PRO A 88 11.78 3.64 9.06
CA PRO A 88 12.62 4.43 8.18
C PRO A 88 13.06 3.61 6.96
N LEU A 89 13.06 4.23 5.78
CA LEU A 89 13.84 3.73 4.66
C LEU A 89 15.31 4.00 5.01
N GLY A 90 16.06 2.93 5.28
CA GLY A 90 17.45 3.01 5.75
C GLY A 90 18.41 3.75 4.82
#